data_AF-A0A2K8T4J2-F1
#
_entry.id   AF-A0A2K8T4J2-F1
#
_cell.length_a   1.000
_cell.length_b   1.000
_cell.length_c   1.000
_cell.angle_alpha   90.00
_cell.angle_beta   90.00
_cell.angle_gamma   90.00
#
_symmetry.space_group_name_H-M   'P 1'
#
loop_
_entity.id
_entity.type
_entity.pdbx_description
1 polymer ?
#
loop_
_entity_poly.entity_id
_entity_poly.type
_entity_poly.pdbx_seq_one_letter_code
_entity_poly.pdbx_strand_id
1 'polypeptide(L)'
;MNWYHHWLGEGLNALEDILINSGFCGSFCYGDEPTIADVFLVPQVYNAERFKYSLDPYPTLHKIHKSCICHPAFIAAQPHLQPDASEYSPEDEY
;
A
#
# COMPACT_ATOMS: atom_id res chain seq x y z
N MET A 1 -12.87 7.96 11.68
CA MET A 1 -11.62 7.22 11.41
C MET A 1 -11.58 5.82 12.01
N ASN A 2 -11.97 5.60 13.28
CA ASN A 2 -11.84 4.29 13.95
C ASN A 2 -12.34 3.07 13.16
N TRP A 3 -13.51 3.16 12.52
CA TRP A 3 -14.04 2.04 11.71
C TRP A 3 -13.11 1.71 10.53
N TYR A 4 -12.63 2.74 9.81
CA TYR A 4 -11.73 2.57 8.68
C TYR A 4 -10.37 2.02 9.14
N HIS A 5 -9.79 2.61 10.18
CA HIS A 5 -8.52 2.16 10.77
C HIS A 5 -8.61 0.72 11.30
N HIS A 6 -9.75 0.31 11.84
CA HIS A 6 -9.96 -1.07 12.28
C HIS A 6 -9.85 -2.05 11.11
N TRP A 7 -10.62 -1.85 10.04
CA TRP A 7 -10.60 -2.79 8.90
C TRP A 7 -9.30 -2.74 8.11
N LEU A 8 -8.71 -1.55 7.98
CA LEU A 8 -7.37 -1.41 7.40
C LEU A 8 -6.34 -2.20 8.22
N GLY A 9 -6.35 -2.04 9.54
CA GLY A 9 -5.44 -2.75 10.44
C GLY A 9 -5.60 -4.27 10.38
N GLU A 10 -6.82 -4.79 10.40
CA GLU A 10 -7.09 -6.23 10.24
C GLU A 10 -6.49 -6.78 8.94
N GLY A 11 -6.66 -6.06 7.82
CA GLY A 11 -6.09 -6.45 6.53
C GLY A 11 -4.57 -6.40 6.49
N LEU A 12 -3.96 -5.32 7.00
CA LEU A 12 -2.51 -5.16 7.02
C LEU A 12 -1.82 -6.18 7.95
N ASN A 13 -2.42 -6.47 9.11
CA ASN A 13 -1.95 -7.52 10.02
C ASN A 13 -1.90 -8.88 9.30
N ALA A 14 -3.00 -9.27 8.65
CA ALA A 14 -3.08 -10.54 7.94
C ALA A 14 -2.07 -10.62 6.78
N LEU A 15 -1.88 -9.53 6.03
CA LEU A 15 -0.93 -9.49 4.91
C LEU A 15 0.52 -9.58 5.38
N GLU A 16 0.90 -8.82 6.41
CA GLU A 16 2.24 -8.88 7.00
C GLU A 16 2.55 -10.30 7.49
N ASP A 17 1.62 -10.93 8.21
CA ASP A 17 1.76 -12.32 8.68
C ASP A 17 1.90 -13.31 7.53
N ILE A 18 1.09 -13.20 6.48
CA ILE A 18 1.18 -14.08 5.29
C ILE A 18 2.56 -13.93 4.64
N LEU A 19 3.04 -12.71 4.44
CA LEU A 19 4.30 -12.45 3.74
C LEU A 19 5.50 -12.98 4.51
N ILE A 20 5.54 -12.75 5.83
CA ILE A 20 6.57 -13.29 6.73
C ILE A 20 6.61 -14.81 6.68
N ASN A 21 5.44 -15.46 6.68
CA ASN A 21 5.36 -16.92 6.80
C ASN A 21 5.35 -17.67 5.46
N SER A 22 5.14 -16.99 4.33
CA SER A 22 4.97 -17.63 3.02
C SER A 22 6.21 -18.36 2.51
N GLY A 23 7.42 -17.90 2.87
CA GLY A 23 8.68 -18.39 2.31
C GLY A 23 8.94 -18.03 0.85
N PHE A 24 8.00 -17.34 0.18
CA PHE A 24 8.12 -16.91 -1.22
C PHE A 24 8.27 -15.39 -1.38
N CYS A 25 8.11 -14.61 -0.31
CA CYS A 25 8.32 -13.17 -0.34
C CYS A 25 9.79 -12.83 -0.65
N GLY A 26 10.01 -11.94 -1.62
CA GLY A 26 11.35 -11.49 -2.02
C GLY A 26 11.47 -9.96 -1.94
N SER A 27 11.78 -9.34 -3.08
CA SER A 27 11.72 -7.89 -3.27
C SER A 27 10.28 -7.38 -3.43
N PHE A 28 9.38 -8.26 -3.87
CA PHE A 28 7.95 -8.07 -4.03
C PHE A 28 7.17 -9.08 -3.18
N CYS A 29 5.84 -9.00 -3.18
CA CYS A 29 4.96 -9.94 -2.46
C CYS A 29 5.25 -11.42 -2.77
N TYR A 30 5.69 -11.72 -4.00
CA TYR A 30 6.03 -13.07 -4.43
C TYR A 30 7.25 -13.04 -5.36
N GLY A 31 8.41 -13.43 -4.85
CA GLY A 31 9.68 -13.40 -5.56
C GLY A 31 10.22 -11.99 -5.80
N ASP A 32 10.92 -11.83 -6.92
CA ASP A 32 11.69 -10.62 -7.25
C ASP A 32 11.14 -9.83 -8.44
N GLU A 33 9.93 -10.17 -8.90
CA GLU A 33 9.20 -9.41 -9.91
C GLU A 33 7.79 -9.02 -9.40
N PRO A 34 7.23 -7.86 -9.82
CA PRO A 34 5.88 -7.48 -9.44
C PRO A 34 4.84 -8.48 -9.91
N THR A 35 3.88 -8.78 -9.03
CA THR A 35 2.74 -9.64 -9.31
C THR A 35 1.42 -8.91 -9.06
N ILE A 36 0.31 -9.60 -9.29
CA ILE A 36 -1.01 -9.05 -8.93
C ILE A 36 -1.13 -8.77 -7.43
N ALA A 37 -0.39 -9.48 -6.57
CA ALA A 37 -0.39 -9.21 -5.13
C ALA A 37 0.13 -7.79 -4.82
N ASP A 38 1.16 -7.33 -5.52
CA ASP A 38 1.74 -5.99 -5.37
C ASP A 38 0.77 -4.90 -5.87
N VAL A 39 0.05 -5.18 -6.97
CA VAL A 39 -1.00 -4.30 -7.50
C VAL A 39 -2.10 -4.06 -6.46
N PHE A 40 -2.45 -5.07 -5.67
CA PHE A 40 -3.42 -4.91 -4.58
C PHE A 40 -2.81 -4.31 -3.30
N LEU A 41 -1.53 -4.59 -3.00
CA LEU A 41 -0.88 -4.08 -1.80
C LEU A 41 -0.66 -2.56 -1.85
N VAL A 42 -0.13 -2.03 -2.96
CA VAL A 42 0.29 -0.61 -3.05
C VAL A 42 -0.84 0.37 -2.70
N PRO A 43 -2.08 0.22 -3.21
CA PRO A 43 -3.18 1.09 -2.83
C PRO A 43 -3.55 1.01 -1.34
N GLN A 44 -3.37 -0.14 -0.67
CA GLN A 44 -3.66 -0.26 0.77
C GLN A 44 -2.66 0.55 1.59
N VAL A 45 -1.37 0.49 1.23
CA VAL A 45 -0.31 1.26 1.90
C VAL A 45 -0.49 2.76 1.65
N TYR A 46 -0.79 3.16 0.41
CA TYR A 46 -1.13 4.54 0.09
C TYR A 46 -2.32 5.07 0.91
N ASN A 47 -3.38 4.26 1.05
CA ASN A 47 -4.54 4.66 1.84
C ASN A 47 -4.22 4.76 3.34
N ALA A 48 -3.35 3.90 3.87
CA ALA A 48 -2.88 4.01 5.24
C ALA A 48 -2.24 5.39 5.48
N GLU A 49 -1.36 5.82 4.58
CA GLU A 49 -0.74 7.16 4.63
C GLU A 49 -1.79 8.28 4.51
N ARG A 50 -2.67 8.20 3.51
CA ARG A 50 -3.75 9.18 3.26
C ARG A 50 -4.64 9.38 4.50
N PHE A 51 -5.03 8.28 5.14
CA PHE A 51 -5.90 8.30 6.31
C PHE A 51 -5.15 8.35 7.64
N LYS A 52 -3.85 8.67 7.63
CA LYS A 52 -3.00 8.86 8.82
C LYS A 52 -2.98 7.64 9.75
N TYR A 53 -2.99 6.44 9.18
CA TYR A 53 -2.81 5.18 9.88
C TYR A 53 -1.31 4.84 9.97
N SER A 54 -0.80 4.49 11.16
CA SER A 54 0.62 4.16 11.31
C SER A 54 0.94 2.84 10.62
N LEU A 55 2.02 2.85 9.85
CA LEU A 55 2.57 1.67 9.18
C LEU A 55 3.78 1.08 9.92
N ASP A 56 4.16 1.65 11.07
CA ASP A 56 5.32 1.19 11.87
C ASP A 56 5.27 -0.31 12.22
N PRO A 57 4.09 -0.94 12.47
CA PRO A 57 4.02 -2.37 12.72
C PRO A 57 4.28 -3.28 11.50
N TYR A 58 4.37 -2.75 10.28
CA TYR A 58 4.39 -3.52 9.04
C TYR A 58 5.70 -3.35 8.22
N PRO A 59 6.86 -3.76 8.75
CA PRO A 59 8.15 -3.56 8.09
C PRO A 59 8.26 -4.30 6.75
N THR A 60 7.60 -5.46 6.59
CA THR A 60 7.62 -6.23 5.34
C THR A 60 6.81 -5.53 4.27
N LEU A 61 5.58 -5.10 4.60
CA LEU A 61 4.75 -4.29 3.69
C LEU A 61 5.48 -3.01 3.27
N HIS A 62 6.15 -2.34 4.20
CA HIS A 62 6.89 -1.11 3.92
C HIS A 62 8.07 -1.35 2.98
N LYS A 63 8.82 -2.46 3.16
CA LYS A 63 9.91 -2.87 2.26
C LYS A 63 9.39 -3.12 0.84
N ILE A 64 8.32 -3.90 0.70
CA ILE A 64 7.75 -4.23 -0.61
C ILE A 64 7.20 -2.97 -1.29
N HIS A 65 6.46 -2.15 -0.54
CA HIS A 65 5.92 -0.89 -1.06
C HIS A 65 7.02 0.00 -1.64
N LYS A 66 8.17 0.12 -0.94
CA LYS A 66 9.35 0.84 -1.44
C LYS A 66 9.88 0.28 -2.76
N SER A 67 9.91 -1.04 -2.93
CA SER A 67 10.28 -1.65 -4.22
C SER A 67 9.29 -1.29 -5.31
N CYS A 68 7.98 -1.38 -5.02
CA CYS A 68 6.92 -1.09 -5.98
C CYS A 68 6.93 0.36 -6.45
N ILE A 69 7.04 1.34 -5.54
CA ILE A 69 7.02 2.76 -5.91
C ILE A 69 8.27 3.22 -6.68
N CYS A 70 9.31 2.38 -6.78
CA CYS A 70 10.44 2.62 -7.69
C CYS A 70 10.17 2.15 -9.12
N HIS A 71 9.14 1.33 -9.36
CA HIS A 71 8.86 0.77 -10.66
C HIS A 71 7.97 1.74 -11.50
N PRO A 72 8.33 2.04 -12.77
CA PRO A 72 7.67 3.08 -13.57
C PRO A 72 6.15 2.94 -13.68
N ALA A 73 5.63 1.71 -13.77
CA ALA A 73 4.19 1.47 -13.86
C ALA A 73 3.42 1.90 -12.60
N PHE A 74 4.00 1.71 -11.39
CA PHE A 74 3.35 2.14 -10.15
C PHE A 74 3.43 3.65 -9.98
N ILE A 75 4.53 4.29 -10.42
CA ILE A 75 4.65 5.75 -10.43
C ILE A 75 3.57 6.35 -11.33
N ALA A 76 3.45 5.87 -12.58
CA ALA A 76 2.43 6.35 -13.52
C ALA A 76 0.99 6.14 -13.03
N ALA A 77 0.77 5.15 -12.16
CA ALA A 77 -0.54 4.84 -11.58
C ALA A 77 -0.84 5.60 -10.27
N GLN A 78 0.03 6.51 -9.82
CA GLN A 78 -0.23 7.27 -8.61
C GLN A 78 -1.51 8.11 -8.74
N PRO A 79 -2.39 8.14 -7.71
CA PRO A 79 -3.71 8.77 -7.82
C PRO A 79 -3.66 10.24 -8.25
N HIS A 80 -2.68 11.01 -7.79
CA HIS A 80 -2.55 12.44 -8.10
C HIS A 80 -2.01 12.74 -9.52
N LEU A 81 -1.59 11.72 -10.26
CA LEU A 81 -1.15 11.84 -11.66
C LEU A 81 -2.25 11.45 -12.65
N GLN A 82 -3.43 11.07 -12.18
CA GLN A 82 -4.53 10.64 -13.05
C GLN A 82 -5.30 11.84 -13.63
N PRO A 83 -5.85 11.74 -14.85
CA PRO A 83 -6.54 12.87 -15.50
C PRO A 83 -7.77 13.38 -14.76
N ASP A 84 -8.39 12.52 -13.94
CA ASP A 84 -9.57 12.81 -13.12
C ASP A 84 -9.22 13.22 -11.68
N ALA A 85 -7.93 13.28 -11.34
CA ALA A 85 -7.51 13.84 -10.06
C ALA A 85 -7.88 15.33 -10.01
N SER A 86 -8.86 15.68 -9.18
CA SER A 86 -9.09 17.08 -8.84
C SER A 86 -7.85 17.66 -8.17
N GLU A 87 -7.58 18.96 -8.32
CA GLU A 87 -6.63 19.65 -7.45
C GLU A 87 -7.05 19.34 -6.02
N TYR A 88 -6.24 18.56 -5.30
CA TYR A 88 -6.52 18.18 -3.93
C TYR A 88 -6.69 19.46 -3.11
N SER A 89 -7.92 19.80 -2.75
CA SER A 89 -8.19 20.81 -1.73
C SER A 89 -8.24 20.11 -0.38
N PRO A 90 -7.43 20.55 0.61
CA PRO A 90 -7.58 20.11 2.00
C PRO A 90 -8.99 20.35 2.56
N GLU A 91 -9.84 21.11 1.87
CA GLU A 91 -11.23 21.43 2.22
C GLU A 91 -12.26 20.43 1.67
N ASP A 92 -11.86 19.49 0.79
CA ASP A 92 -12.76 18.49 0.18
C ASP A 92 -12.94 17.22 1.05
N GLU A 93 -12.24 17.10 2.17
CA GLU A 93 -12.48 16.07 3.18
C GLU A 93 -13.44 16.63 4.26
N TYR A 94 -14.65 16.05 4.35
CA TYR A 94 -15.65 16.21 5.42
C TYR A 94 -15.24 17.03 6.66
#